data_AF-A0A1F2VBM4-F1
#
_entry.id   AF-A0A1F2VBM4-F1
#
_cell.length_a   1.000
_cell.length_b   1.000
_cell.length_c   1.000
_cell.angle_alpha   90.00
_cell.angle_beta   90.00
_cell.angle_gamma   90.00
#
_symmetry.space_group_name_H-M   'P 1'
#
loop_
_entity.id
_entity.type
_entity.pdbx_description
1 polymer ?
#
loop_
_entity_poly.entity_id
_entity_poly.type
_entity_poly.pdbx_seq_one_letter_code
_entity_poly.pdbx_strand_id
1 'polypeptide(L)'
;MTSRLTTILLSLGLGFPLFYLLQSGTANIRLPGNQQGHQPEQPIQFSHRLHAGEMEIGCLYCHFGAERSRHAGIPAASVCMN
;
A
#
# COMPACT_ATOMS: atom_id res chain seq x y z
N MET A 1 -19.28 -47.28 5.68
CA MET A 1 -18.04 -46.62 5.19
C MET A 1 -18.30 -45.71 3.99
N THR A 2 -19.10 -46.13 3.00
CA THR A 2 -19.40 -45.36 1.78
C THR A 2 -20.06 -44.00 2.02
N SER A 3 -21.05 -43.89 2.93
CA SER A 3 -21.70 -42.61 3.27
C SER A 3 -20.73 -41.57 3.85
N ARG A 4 -19.78 -41.97 4.70
CA ARG A 4 -18.79 -41.04 5.26
C ARG A 4 -17.81 -40.56 4.19
N LEU A 5 -17.42 -41.44 3.26
CA LEU A 5 -16.56 -41.09 2.13
C LEU A 5 -17.24 -40.13 1.16
N THR A 6 -18.53 -40.33 0.84
CA THR A 6 -19.27 -39.38 0.01
C THR A 6 -19.44 -38.02 0.69
N THR A 7 -19.70 -37.97 2.01
CA THR A 7 -19.77 -36.69 2.74
C THR A 7 -18.42 -35.95 2.75
N ILE A 8 -17.30 -36.67 2.89
CA ILE A 8 -15.95 -36.09 2.83
C ILE A 8 -15.63 -35.55 1.43
N LEU A 9 -15.98 -36.29 0.38
CA LEU A 9 -15.75 -35.85 -1.00
C LEU A 9 -16.61 -34.65 -1.39
N LEU A 10 -17.88 -34.60 -0.96
CA LEU A 10 -18.76 -33.45 -1.18
C LEU A 10 -18.30 -32.20 -0.41
N SER A 11 -17.83 -32.36 0.84
CA SER A 11 -17.34 -31.24 1.64
C SER A 11 -16.02 -30.67 1.12
N LEU A 12 -15.10 -31.50 0.64
CA LEU A 12 -13.88 -31.03 -0.03
C LEU A 12 -14.20 -30.44 -1.42
N GLY A 13 -15.04 -31.10 -2.20
CA GLY A 13 -15.38 -30.70 -3.57
C GLY A 13 -16.24 -29.45 -3.68
N LEU A 14 -17.08 -29.14 -2.68
CA LEU A 14 -17.87 -27.89 -2.64
C LEU A 14 -17.29 -26.85 -1.68
N GLY A 15 -16.76 -27.28 -0.53
CA GLY A 15 -16.26 -26.37 0.49
C GLY A 15 -14.96 -25.69 0.09
N PHE A 16 -14.02 -26.41 -0.52
CA PHE A 16 -12.74 -25.85 -0.94
C PHE A 16 -12.87 -24.79 -2.06
N PRO A 17 -13.62 -25.03 -3.16
CA PRO A 17 -13.83 -24.00 -4.17
C PRO A 17 -14.70 -22.83 -3.69
N LEU A 18 -15.71 -23.08 -2.84
CA LEU A 18 -16.50 -22.00 -2.24
C LEU A 18 -15.66 -21.10 -1.34
N PHE A 19 -14.77 -21.67 -0.54
CA PHE A 19 -13.82 -20.92 0.30
C PHE A 19 -12.88 -20.05 -0.54
N TYR A 20 -12.35 -20.60 -1.64
CA TYR A 20 -11.46 -19.85 -2.54
C TYR A 20 -12.19 -18.68 -3.25
N LEU A 21 -13.44 -18.90 -3.69
CA LEU A 21 -14.31 -17.87 -4.29
C LEU A 21 -14.68 -16.75 -3.30
N LEU A 22 -14.93 -17.09 -2.03
CA LEU A 22 -15.21 -16.12 -0.99
C LEU A 22 -13.97 -15.26 -0.67
N GLN A 23 -12.78 -15.85 -0.70
CA GLN A 23 -11.53 -15.14 -0.40
C GLN A 23 -11.05 -14.26 -1.57
N SER A 24 -11.29 -14.65 -2.82
CA SER A 24 -10.97 -13.81 -3.98
C SER A 24 -11.86 -12.56 -4.07
N GLY A 25 -13.12 -12.64 -3.61
CA GLY A 25 -14.06 -11.52 -3.60
C GLY A 25 -13.67 -10.38 -2.65
N THR A 26 -12.99 -10.69 -1.53
CA THR A 26 -12.60 -9.67 -0.54
C THR A 26 -11.28 -8.97 -0.86
N ALA A 27 -10.46 -9.53 -1.75
CA ALA A 27 -9.13 -9.01 -2.05
C ALA A 27 -9.11 -7.61 -2.69
N ASN A 28 -10.23 -7.18 -3.30
CA ASN A 28 -10.34 -5.90 -3.99
C ASN A 28 -11.23 -4.87 -3.27
N ILE A 29 -11.71 -5.18 -2.06
CA ILE A 29 -12.51 -4.24 -1.27
C ILE A 29 -11.59 -3.18 -0.69
N ARG A 30 -11.64 -1.96 -1.25
CA ARG A 30 -11.01 -0.79 -0.65
C ARG A 30 -11.89 -0.29 0.48
N LEU A 31 -11.45 -0.50 1.71
CA LEU A 31 -12.10 0.03 2.90
C LEU A 31 -12.07 1.58 2.88
N PRO A 32 -13.10 2.25 3.44
CA PRO A 32 -13.04 3.69 3.69
C PRO A 32 -11.79 4.04 4.49
N GLY A 33 -11.03 5.05 4.05
CA GLY A 33 -9.77 5.42 4.68
C GLY A 33 -8.53 4.67 4.16
N ASN A 34 -8.66 3.84 3.12
CA ASN A 34 -7.51 3.27 2.42
C ASN A 34 -7.11 4.15 1.22
N GLN A 35 -6.03 4.93 1.37
CA GLN A 35 -5.45 5.75 0.29
C GLN A 35 -4.22 5.10 -0.36
N GLN A 36 -4.04 3.79 -0.23
CA GLN A 36 -2.91 3.10 -0.87
C GLN A 36 -2.94 3.30 -2.40
N GLY A 37 -1.81 3.74 -2.94
CA GLY A 37 -1.67 4.05 -4.37
C GLY A 37 -2.31 5.37 -4.80
N HIS A 38 -2.80 6.20 -3.86
CA HIS A 38 -3.26 7.55 -4.19
C HIS A 38 -2.09 8.42 -4.63
N GLN A 39 -2.14 8.93 -5.86
CA GLN A 39 -1.09 9.73 -6.49
C GLN A 39 -1.75 10.89 -7.24
N PRO A 40 -2.05 12.01 -6.55
CA PRO A 40 -2.65 13.17 -7.19
C PRO A 40 -1.64 13.90 -8.09
N GLU A 41 -2.13 14.50 -9.16
CA GLU A 41 -1.33 15.40 -9.99
C GLU A 41 -0.77 16.53 -9.13
N GLN A 42 0.55 16.73 -9.18
CA GLN A 42 1.23 17.76 -8.41
C GLN A 42 1.44 19.01 -9.30
N PRO A 43 1.35 20.23 -8.74
CA PRO A 43 1.61 21.46 -9.49
C PRO A 43 3.03 21.54 -10.09
N ILE A 44 3.95 20.77 -9.51
CA ILE A 44 5.34 20.63 -9.96
C ILE A 44 5.61 19.13 -10.11
N GLN A 45 6.29 18.72 -11.18
CA GLN A 45 6.68 17.33 -11.42
C GLN A 45 7.87 16.91 -10.53
N PHE A 46 7.67 16.96 -9.21
CA PHE A 46 8.69 16.58 -8.24
C PHE A 46 8.93 15.06 -8.25
N SER A 47 10.20 14.63 -8.28
CA SER A 47 10.58 13.22 -8.33
C SER A 47 11.40 12.80 -7.11
N HIS A 48 10.79 12.09 -6.16
CA HIS A 48 11.52 11.46 -5.05
C HIS A 48 12.57 10.45 -5.55
N ARG A 49 12.30 9.77 -6.68
CA ARG A 49 13.21 8.79 -7.28
C ARG A 49 14.53 9.43 -7.69
N LEU A 50 14.48 10.61 -8.31
CA LEU A 50 15.67 11.36 -8.68
C LEU A 50 16.44 11.82 -7.43
N HIS A 51 15.77 12.51 -6.51
CA HIS A 51 16.44 13.15 -5.38
C HIS A 51 16.98 12.16 -4.35
N ALA A 52 16.15 11.21 -3.87
CA ALA A 52 16.56 10.27 -2.83
C ALA A 52 17.20 8.99 -3.38
N GLY A 53 16.89 8.63 -4.63
CA GLY A 53 17.42 7.43 -5.27
C GLY A 53 18.71 7.70 -6.04
N GLU A 54 18.64 8.51 -7.09
CA GLU A 54 19.79 8.72 -8.00
C GLU A 54 20.82 9.70 -7.45
N MET A 55 20.38 10.79 -6.81
CA MET A 55 21.26 11.80 -6.22
C MET A 55 21.65 11.48 -4.78
N GLU A 56 21.05 10.45 -4.19
CA GLU A 56 21.31 9.99 -2.81
C GLU A 56 21.16 11.08 -1.74
N ILE A 57 20.29 12.08 -1.97
CA ILE A 57 19.99 13.13 -0.99
C ILE A 57 19.26 12.47 0.20
N GLY A 58 19.83 12.62 1.39
CA GLY A 58 19.26 12.07 2.62
C GLY A 58 17.87 12.64 2.94
N CYS A 59 16.96 11.80 3.44
CA CYS A 59 15.56 12.16 3.68
C CYS A 59 15.37 13.39 4.58
N LEU A 60 16.24 13.54 5.60
CA LEU A 60 16.16 14.65 6.56
C LEU A 60 16.59 16.01 6.00
N TYR A 61 17.21 16.04 4.81
CA TYR A 61 17.55 17.30 4.14
C TYR A 61 16.28 18.09 3.79
N CYS A 62 15.27 17.42 3.24
CA CYS A 62 13.97 18.02 2.92
C CYS A 62 12.97 17.90 4.09
N HIS A 63 12.96 16.76 4.79
CA HIS A 63 12.01 16.46 5.86
C HIS A 63 12.60 16.64 7.26
N PHE A 64 13.24 17.79 7.51
CA PHE A 64 13.93 18.08 8.77
C PHE A 64 13.04 17.98 10.01
N GLY A 65 11.72 18.21 9.87
CA GLY A 65 10.75 18.09 10.97
C GLY A 65 10.64 16.66 11.50
N ALA A 66 11.00 15.64 10.72
CA ALA A 66 10.87 14.23 11.10
C ALA A 66 11.72 13.86 12.31
N GLU A 67 12.80 14.60 12.58
CA GLU A 67 13.69 14.34 13.71
C GLU A 67 13.11 14.83 15.05
N ARG A 68 12.28 15.88 15.04
CA ARG A 68 11.92 16.63 16.27
C ARG A 68 10.42 16.89 16.44
N SER A 69 9.59 16.61 15.43
CA SER A 69 8.16 16.92 15.42
C SER A 69 7.33 15.66 15.16
N ARG A 70 6.06 15.70 15.58
CA ARG A 70 5.07 14.67 15.19
C ARG A 70 4.74 14.68 13.69
N HIS A 71 5.13 15.75 12.99
CA HIS A 71 4.91 15.91 11.55
C HIS A 71 6.23 16.27 10.87
N ALA A 72 6.61 15.51 9.85
CA ALA A 72 7.82 15.75 9.07
C ALA A 72 7.79 17.07 8.27
N GLY A 73 6.60 17.43 7.77
CA GLY A 73 6.37 18.63 6.96
C GLY A 73 6.88 18.51 5.51
N ILE A 74 6.51 19.48 4.70
CA ILE A 74 7.04 19.72 3.33
C ILE A 74 8.08 20.85 3.45
N PRO A 75 9.25 20.76 2.77
CA PRO A 75 10.27 21.79 2.85
C PRO A 75 9.76 23.15 2.35
N ALA A 76 10.35 24.22 2.88
CA ALA A 76 10.15 25.56 2.32
C ALA A 76 10.83 25.67 0.94
N ALA A 77 10.34 26.58 0.09
CA ALA A 77 10.87 26.77 -1.26
C ALA A 77 12.36 27.15 -1.30
N SER A 78 12.90 27.73 -0.22
CA SER A 78 14.33 28.05 -0.10
C SER A 78 15.23 26.82 -0.15
N VAL A 79 14.76 25.65 0.30
CA VAL A 79 15.54 24.39 0.23
C VAL A 79 15.77 23.97 -1.23
N CYS A 80 14.84 24.29 -2.13
CA CYS A 80 14.96 24.01 -3.56
C CYS A 80 15.88 24.99 -4.30
N MET A 81 16.21 26.13 -3.69
CA MET A 81 16.94 27.25 -4.31
C MET A 81 18.36 27.42 -3.76
N ASN A 82 18.81 26.47 -2.92
CA ASN A 82 20.15 26.42 -2.34
C ASN A 82 21.03 25.45 -3.12
#